data_AF-A0A1I0EFA2-F1
#
_entry.id   AF-A0A1I0EFA2-F1
#
_cell.length_a   1.000
_cell.length_b   1.000
_cell.length_c   1.000
_cell.angle_alpha   90.00
_cell.angle_beta   90.00
_cell.angle_gamma   90.00
#
_symmetry.space_group_name_H-M   'P 1'
#
loop_
_entity.id
_entity.type
_entity.pdbx_description
1 polymer ?
#
loop_
_entity_poly.entity_id
_entity_poly.type
_entity_poly.pdbx_seq_one_letter_code
_entity_poly.pdbx_strand_id
1 'polypeptide(L)' 'MADKKEGTFVVHVNKCENDTWQGQVTWADRDEKLSFRSAMELMSIIDAALNADEE' A
#
# COMPACT_ATOMS: atom_id res chain seq x y z
N MET A 1 -0.79 25.74 -5.38
CA MET A 1 0.26 24.81 -5.82
C MET A 1 -0.20 23.49 -5.26
N ALA A 2 -0.62 22.55 -6.10
CA ALA A 2 -1.35 21.37 -5.62
C ALA A 2 -0.47 20.62 -4.62
N ASP A 3 -0.88 20.64 -3.35
CA ASP A 3 -0.33 19.87 -2.26
C ASP A 3 -0.55 18.40 -2.62
N LYS A 4 0.37 17.86 -3.41
CA LYS A 4 0.32 16.47 -3.82
C LYS A 4 0.64 15.69 -2.56
N LYS A 5 -0.38 15.10 -1.93
CA LYS A 5 -0.19 14.24 -0.75
C LYS A 5 0.69 13.07 -1.16
N GLU A 6 1.99 13.19 -0.88
CA GLU A 6 3.00 12.18 -1.20
C GLU A 6 3.05 11.16 -0.06
N GLY A 7 2.29 10.07 -0.20
CA GLY A 7 2.38 8.92 0.69
C GLY A 7 3.58 8.04 0.34
N THR A 8 4.49 7.83 1.29
CA THR A 8 5.62 6.90 1.10
C THR A 8 5.22 5.49 1.52
N PHE A 9 5.20 4.55 0.59
CA PHE A 9 4.85 3.15 0.85
C PHE A 9 6.02 2.23 0.52
N VAL A 10 6.34 1.32 1.43
CA VAL A 10 7.36 0.29 1.28
C VAL A 10 6.66 -1.06 1.04
N VAL A 11 6.82 -1.61 -0.15
CA VAL A 11 6.20 -2.89 -0.53
C VAL A 11 7.22 -4.01 -0.42
N HIS A 12 6.96 -4.97 0.47
CA HIS A 12 7.70 -6.22 0.59
C HIS A 12 6.94 -7.33 -0.12
N VAL A 13 7.47 -7.81 -1.24
CA VAL A 13 6.90 -8.96 -1.96
C VAL A 13 7.66 -10.22 -1.51
N ASN A 14 6.98 -11.08 -0.76
CA ASN A 14 7.59 -12.30 -0.21
C ASN A 14 7.40 -13.49 -1.16
N LYS A 15 6.29 -13.51 -1.89
CA LYS A 15 5.93 -14.60 -2.80
C LYS A 15 5.27 -14.06 -4.06
N CYS A 16 5.61 -14.68 -5.18
CA CYS A 16 4.95 -14.48 -6.47
C CYS A 16 4.58 -15.85 -7.02
N GLU A 17 3.50 -16.44 -6.49
CA GLU A 17 2.97 -17.73 -6.94
C GLU A 17 1.67 -17.49 -7.74
N ASN A 18 1.46 -18.23 -8.83
CA ASN A 18 0.29 -18.10 -9.72
C ASN A 18 0.03 -16.67 -10.22
N ASP A 19 1.07 -15.95 -10.65
CA ASP A 19 0.95 -14.57 -11.14
C ASP A 19 0.37 -13.57 -10.13
N THR A 20 0.28 -13.95 -8.85
CA THR A 20 -0.20 -13.08 -7.77
C THR A 20 0.93 -12.67 -6.84
N TRP A 21 1.11 -11.37 -6.66
CA TRP A 21 2.02 -10.83 -5.64
C TRP A 21 1.39 -10.98 -4.27
N GLN A 22 2.12 -11.63 -3.37
CA GLN A 22 1.74 -11.83 -1.99
C GLN A 22 2.85 -11.27 -1.10
N GLY A 23 2.47 -10.46 -0.13
CA GLY A 23 3.45 -9.72 0.64
C GLY A 23 2.82 -8.77 1.64
N GLN A 24 3.59 -7.77 2.00
CA GLN A 24 3.20 -6.78 2.98
C GLN A 24 3.62 -5.39 2.51
N VAL A 25 2.71 -4.43 2.57
CA VAL A 25 2.97 -3.02 2.34
C VAL A 25 3.06 -2.32 3.70
N THR A 26 4.02 -1.43 3.84
CA THR A 26 4.23 -0.61 5.03
C THR A 26 4.12 0.84 4.62
N TRP A 27 3.17 1.56 5.18
CA TRP A 27 3.07 3.01 5.04
C TRP A 27 4.10 3.66 5.95
N ALA A 28 5.13 4.25 5.36
CA ALA A 28 6.25 4.81 6.12
C ALA A 28 5.87 6.08 6.91
N ASP A 29 4.81 6.77 6.49
CA ASP A 29 4.36 8.01 7.14
C ASP A 29 3.59 7.74 8.44
N ARG A 30 2.72 6.72 8.45
CA ARG A 30 1.96 6.28 9.63
C ARG A 30 2.55 5.07 10.37
N ASP A 31 3.69 4.53 9.93
CA ASP A 31 4.25 3.23 10.34
C ASP A 31 3.23 2.07 10.29
N GLU A 32 2.24 2.16 9.40
CA GLU A 32 1.17 1.18 9.32
C GLU A 32 1.55 0.02 8.40
N LYS A 33 1.34 -1.21 8.85
CA LYS A 33 1.77 -2.44 8.15
C LYS A 33 0.56 -3.26 7.76
N LEU A 34 0.37 -3.44 6.46
CA LEU A 34 -0.78 -4.11 5.86
C LEU A 34 -0.32 -5.24 4.96
N SER A 35 -0.80 -6.45 5.20
CA SER A 35 -0.50 -7.63 4.37
C SER A 35 -1.48 -7.75 3.21
N PHE A 36 -0.97 -7.91 1.99
CA PHE A 36 -1.76 -8.07 0.78
C PHE A 36 -1.56 -9.45 0.17
N ARG A 37 -2.64 -10.00 -0.41
CA ARG A 37 -2.63 -11.34 -1.03
C ARG A 37 -2.64 -11.29 -2.55
N SER A 38 -2.75 -10.09 -3.13
CA SER A 38 -2.77 -9.85 -4.57
C SER A 38 -2.42 -8.40 -4.89
N ALA A 39 -2.02 -8.13 -6.13
CA ALA A 39 -1.75 -6.76 -6.60
C ALA A 39 -2.98 -5.83 -6.46
N MET A 40 -4.20 -6.37 -6.63
CA MET A 40 -5.41 -5.59 -6.48
C MET A 40 -5.67 -5.14 -5.03
N GLU A 41 -5.42 -6.04 -4.05
CA GLU A 41 -5.49 -5.67 -2.63
C GLU A 41 -4.46 -4.60 -2.28
N LEU A 42 -3.25 -4.69 -2.83
CA LEU A 42 -2.22 -3.67 -2.63
C LEU A 42 -2.69 -2.31 -3.15
N MET A 43 -3.28 -2.24 -4.36
CA MET A 43 -3.87 -1.00 -4.87
C MET A 43 -4.97 -0.47 -3.95
N SER A 44 -5.90 -1.32 -3.48
CA SER A 44 -6.96 -0.90 -2.57
C SER A 44 -6.43 -0.39 -1.22
N ILE A 45 -5.35 -0.99 -0.70
CA ILE A 45 -4.70 -0.53 0.53
C ILE A 45 -4.09 0.87 0.34
N ILE A 46 -3.34 1.07 -0.75
CA ILE A 46 -2.71 2.36 -1.06
C ILE A 46 -3.78 3.44 -1.28
N ASP A 47 -4.84 3.10 -2.03
CA ASP A 47 -5.97 3.98 -2.26
C ASP A 47 -6.68 4.35 -0.95
N ALA A 48 -6.98 3.37 -0.10
CA ALA A 48 -7.57 3.60 1.22
C ALA A 48 -6.67 4.46 2.11
N ALA A 49 -5.36 4.23 2.11
CA ALA A 49 -4.41 5.01 2.89
C ALA A 49 -4.33 6.48 2.42
N LEU A 50 -4.36 6.72 1.11
CA LEU A 50 -4.36 8.07 0.54
C LEU A 50 -5.69 8.81 0.78
N ASN A 51 -6.82 8.10 0.73
CA ASN A 51 -8.15 8.68 1.02
C ASN A 51 -8.40 8.85 2.52
N ALA A 52 -7.80 8.04 3.41
CA ALA A 52 -7.95 8.15 4.86
C ALA A 52 -7.28 9.40 5.46
N ASP A 53 -6.54 10.17 4.66
CA ASP A 53 -5.97 11.46 5.06
C ASP A 53 -6.91 12.64 4.70
N GLU A 54 -8.07 12.40 4.07
CA GLU A 54 -9.06 13.44 3.73
C GLU A 54 -10.05 13.80 4.85
N GLU A 55 -9.80 13.40 6.10
CA GLU A 55 -10.65 13.77 7.26
C GLU A 55 -9.97 14.72 8.24
#